data_AF-A0A6N7PXR4-F1
#
_entry.id   AF-A0A6N7PXR4-F1
#
_cell.length_a   1.000
_cell.length_b   1.000
_cell.length_c   1.000
_cell.angle_alpha   90.00
_cell.angle_beta   90.00
_cell.angle_gamma   90.00
#
_symmetry.space_group_name_H-M   'P 1'
#
loop_
_entity.id
_entity.type
_entity.pdbx_description
1 polymer ?
#
loop_
_entity_poly.entity_id
_entity_poly.type
_entity_poly.pdbx_seq_one_letter_code
_entity_poly.pdbx_strand_id
1 'polypeptide(L)'
;MGIVIRLLSLLTLLLLVPACSGGGEPLRGGLVVGVTSDLRVGVDVLRLHVIRKVNGAVVSDDELFSDGASPFEMPLEIGFSDLADGDDVDVEIEAFGSTNSPLVVRSAGSTIRAGRTLLLRVDLAAACAGSSAPKCEAPQTCTGGVCGAVYVSPANLEDYNTGWSKGKTDICKPNDGPPALFIGKGQADYLPTSDYDLAQIEAGPQGGHHIWVALRMKNLRQSGSITTLTGHVDELDLDINPFTVIFTFDPAEGGYCKLYGLRFQIDGATDVEALLGKTLLVKASVKDKDGDVGTAERWVKLSSDIL
;
A
#
# COMPACT_ATOMS: atom_id res chain seq x y z
N MET A 1 -98.12 22.17 -13.91
CA MET A 1 -98.22 23.32 -12.98
C MET A 1 -97.31 23.01 -11.81
N GLY A 2 -96.28 23.83 -11.54
CA GLY A 2 -95.41 23.72 -10.35
C GLY A 2 -93.97 23.26 -10.61
N ILE A 3 -93.07 24.22 -10.77
CA ILE A 3 -91.60 24.17 -10.86
C ILE A 3 -90.99 24.06 -9.45
N VAL A 4 -89.90 23.31 -9.25
CA VAL A 4 -88.72 23.73 -8.42
C VAL A 4 -87.43 23.04 -8.93
N ILE A 5 -86.36 23.83 -8.97
CA ILE A 5 -85.01 23.63 -9.54
C ILE A 5 -83.99 23.29 -8.42
N ARG A 6 -82.80 22.79 -8.81
CA ARG A 6 -81.45 22.86 -8.14
C ARG A 6 -80.96 21.49 -7.60
N LEU A 7 -79.69 21.08 -7.66
CA LEU A 7 -78.41 21.67 -8.06
C LEU A 7 -77.37 20.53 -8.25
N LEU A 8 -76.28 20.84 -8.98
CA LEU A 8 -74.97 20.18 -9.04
C LEU A 8 -74.54 19.32 -7.84
N SER A 9 -73.79 18.23 -8.10
CA SER A 9 -72.37 18.13 -7.71
C SER A 9 -71.67 16.88 -8.27
N LEU A 10 -70.65 17.15 -9.10
CA LEU A 10 -69.54 16.30 -9.49
C LEU A 10 -68.80 15.80 -8.23
N LEU A 11 -68.53 14.51 -8.08
CA LEU A 11 -67.53 14.02 -7.14
C LEU A 11 -66.53 13.13 -7.87
N THR A 12 -65.46 13.77 -8.31
CA THR A 12 -64.23 13.19 -8.84
C THR A 12 -63.50 12.50 -7.69
N LEU A 13 -63.51 11.17 -7.64
CA LEU A 13 -62.80 10.39 -6.64
C LEU A 13 -61.31 10.32 -7.02
N LEU A 14 -60.52 11.28 -6.53
CA LEU A 14 -59.06 11.24 -6.58
C LEU A 14 -58.55 10.10 -5.68
N LEU A 15 -57.95 9.08 -6.28
CA LEU A 15 -57.18 8.05 -5.60
C LEU A 15 -55.87 8.68 -5.10
N LEU A 16 -55.85 9.04 -3.81
CA LEU A 16 -54.64 9.37 -3.05
C LEU A 16 -53.83 8.09 -2.84
N VAL A 17 -52.76 7.90 -3.62
CA VAL A 17 -51.70 6.95 -3.28
C VAL A 17 -50.88 7.59 -2.15
N PRO A 18 -50.75 6.98 -0.96
CA PRO A 18 -49.79 7.44 0.02
C PRO A 18 -48.40 7.15 -0.55
N ALA A 19 -47.77 8.18 -1.12
CA ALA A 19 -46.33 8.17 -1.33
C ALA A 19 -45.69 8.17 0.06
N CYS A 20 -45.36 6.98 0.56
CA CYS A 20 -44.43 6.82 1.68
C CYS A 20 -43.09 7.40 1.24
N SER A 21 -42.89 8.70 1.48
CA SER A 21 -41.58 9.33 1.55
C SER A 21 -40.88 8.82 2.81
N GLY A 22 -40.54 7.53 2.81
CA GLY A 22 -39.56 6.97 3.71
C GLY A 22 -38.20 7.48 3.27
N GLY A 23 -37.88 8.73 3.60
CA GLY A 23 -36.52 9.23 3.61
C GLY A 23 -35.78 8.47 4.69
N GLY A 24 -35.34 7.25 4.37
CA GLY A 24 -34.41 6.52 5.22
C GLY A 24 -33.17 7.38 5.35
N GLU A 25 -32.72 7.64 6.58
CA GLU A 25 -31.46 8.34 6.78
C GLU A 25 -30.36 7.64 5.98
N PRO A 26 -29.49 8.40 5.29
CA PRO A 26 -28.40 7.81 4.54
C PRO A 26 -27.59 6.95 5.49
N LEU A 27 -27.29 5.71 5.08
CA LEU A 27 -26.46 4.82 5.87
C LEU A 27 -25.10 5.47 6.09
N ARG A 28 -24.63 5.48 7.34
CA ARG A 28 -23.44 6.22 7.76
C ARG A 28 -22.29 5.27 8.08
N GLY A 29 -21.07 5.76 7.95
CA GLY A 29 -19.84 5.03 8.24
C GLY A 29 -18.75 5.94 8.77
N GLY A 30 -17.54 5.41 8.86
CA GLY A 30 -16.36 6.16 9.28
C GLY A 30 -15.09 5.69 8.59
N LEU A 31 -14.05 6.50 8.69
CA LEU A 31 -12.70 6.19 8.27
C LEU A 31 -11.71 6.79 9.26
N VAL A 32 -10.77 5.99 9.73
CA VAL A 32 -9.65 6.44 10.55
C VAL A 32 -8.40 6.37 9.69
N VAL A 33 -7.70 7.50 9.56
CA VAL A 33 -6.36 7.51 8.99
C VAL A 33 -5.38 7.20 10.12
N GLY A 34 -4.75 6.03 10.05
CA GLY A 34 -3.69 5.63 10.97
C GLY A 34 -2.32 6.03 10.42
N VAL A 35 -1.71 7.03 11.05
CA VAL A 35 -0.44 7.60 10.62
C VAL A 35 0.70 6.98 11.43
N THR A 36 1.74 6.54 10.72
CA THR A 36 3.01 6.06 11.28
C THR A 36 4.17 6.83 10.65
N SER A 37 5.35 6.79 11.26
CA SER A 37 6.50 7.57 10.80
C SER A 37 7.80 6.80 11.00
N ASP A 38 8.66 6.83 9.98
CA ASP A 38 10.07 6.42 10.09
C ASP A 38 10.93 7.56 10.64
N LEU A 39 10.44 8.80 10.53
CA LEU A 39 11.06 9.98 11.08
C LEU A 39 10.79 10.08 12.59
N ARG A 40 11.81 10.47 13.37
CA ARG A 40 11.70 10.57 14.83
C ARG A 40 10.91 11.83 15.21
N VAL A 41 9.80 11.64 15.92
CA VAL A 41 9.02 12.73 16.51
C VAL A 41 9.86 13.45 17.56
N GLY A 42 9.83 14.79 17.57
CA GLY A 42 10.61 15.62 18.49
C GLY A 42 12.07 15.82 18.07
N VAL A 43 12.53 15.16 17.00
CA VAL A 43 13.90 15.31 16.47
C VAL A 43 13.87 15.67 14.99
N ASP A 44 13.30 14.80 14.17
CA ASP A 44 13.20 14.99 12.73
C ASP A 44 11.88 15.71 12.39
N VAL A 45 10.77 15.31 13.03
CA VAL A 45 9.45 15.95 12.87
C VAL A 45 9.09 16.70 14.15
N LEU A 46 8.97 18.02 14.03
CA LEU A 46 8.61 18.93 15.11
C LEU A 46 7.16 19.38 15.03
N ARG A 47 6.58 19.40 13.83
CA ARG A 47 5.23 19.88 13.58
C ARG A 47 4.57 19.10 12.45
N LEU A 48 3.27 18.85 12.58
CA LEU A 48 2.42 18.35 11.50
C LEU A 48 1.35 19.39 11.21
N HIS A 49 1.17 19.70 9.92
CA HIS A 49 0.01 20.40 9.42
C HIS A 49 -0.90 19.36 8.75
N VAL A 50 -2.14 19.25 9.22
CA VAL A 50 -3.09 18.21 8.83
C VAL A 50 -4.36 18.86 8.30
N ILE A 51 -4.60 18.68 7.00
CA ILE A 51 -5.83 19.15 6.35
C ILE A 51 -6.73 17.95 6.08
N ARG A 52 -7.97 18.01 6.55
CA ARG A 52 -9.02 17.02 6.28
C ARG A 52 -10.02 17.59 5.28
N LYS A 53 -10.39 16.81 4.27
CA LYS A 53 -11.39 17.19 3.27
C LYS A 53 -12.46 16.10 3.16
N VAL A 54 -13.71 16.52 2.95
CA VAL A 54 -14.85 15.64 2.65
C VAL A 54 -15.51 16.17 1.38
N ASN A 55 -15.64 15.33 0.35
CA ASN A 55 -16.15 15.71 -0.97
C ASN A 55 -15.44 16.98 -1.53
N GLY A 56 -14.12 17.05 -1.34
CA GLY A 56 -13.28 18.18 -1.74
C GLY A 56 -13.36 19.44 -0.86
N ALA A 57 -14.29 19.52 0.09
CA ALA A 57 -14.41 20.64 1.02
C ALA A 57 -13.54 20.43 2.26
N VAL A 58 -12.71 21.41 2.63
CA VAL A 58 -11.91 21.36 3.86
C VAL A 58 -12.85 21.38 5.08
N VAL A 59 -12.77 20.33 5.90
CA VAL A 59 -13.54 20.19 7.15
C VAL A 59 -12.68 20.44 8.39
N SER A 60 -11.35 20.38 8.25
CA SER A 60 -10.39 20.69 9.31
C SER A 60 -9.05 21.08 8.73
N ASP A 61 -8.34 21.93 9.46
CA ASP A 61 -6.99 22.43 9.16
C ASP A 61 -6.30 22.64 10.51
N ASP A 62 -5.49 21.65 10.90
CA ASP A 62 -4.95 21.52 12.24
C ASP A 62 -3.42 21.56 12.23
N GLU A 63 -2.82 22.24 13.21
CA GLU A 63 -1.38 22.25 13.46
C GLU A 63 -1.08 21.50 14.77
N LEU A 64 -0.29 20.44 14.67
CA LEU A 64 0.12 19.59 15.78
C LEU A 64 1.62 19.75 16.05
N PHE A 65 2.00 19.92 17.30
CA PHE A 65 3.39 20.12 17.70
C PHE A 65 3.90 18.92 18.49
N SER A 66 5.19 18.59 18.36
CA SER A 66 5.81 17.46 19.07
C SER A 66 6.19 17.81 20.52
N ASP A 67 6.00 19.07 20.92
CA ASP A 67 6.24 19.59 22.26
C ASP A 67 5.01 20.34 22.81
N GLY A 68 5.16 20.94 23.99
CA GLY A 68 4.10 21.71 24.63
C GLY A 68 3.15 20.88 25.50
N ALA A 69 1.94 21.42 25.71
CA ALA A 69 0.98 20.87 26.67
C ALA A 69 0.23 19.63 26.15
N SER A 70 0.20 19.42 24.83
CA SER A 70 -0.47 18.29 24.18
C SER A 70 0.32 17.90 22.94
N PRO A 71 1.54 17.36 23.14
CA PRO A 71 2.37 16.94 22.02
C PRO A 71 1.67 15.81 21.26
N PHE A 72 1.78 15.79 19.93
CA PHE A 72 1.31 14.63 19.18
C PHE A 72 2.24 13.44 19.41
N GLU A 73 1.66 12.25 19.41
CA GLU A 73 2.39 10.99 19.51
C GLU A 73 2.14 10.15 18.26
N MET A 74 3.12 9.33 17.92
CA MET A 74 2.97 8.30 16.89
C MET A 74 2.75 6.95 17.57
N PRO A 75 1.85 6.10 17.06
CA PRO A 75 0.96 6.30 15.90
C PRO A 75 -0.11 7.38 16.15
N LEU A 76 -0.41 8.19 15.14
CA LEU A 76 -1.46 9.22 15.19
C LEU A 76 -2.73 8.72 14.49
N GLU A 77 -3.90 9.03 15.04
CA GLU A 77 -5.19 8.71 14.43
C GLU A 77 -5.92 9.99 14.03
N ILE A 78 -6.34 10.07 12.76
CA ILE A 78 -7.11 11.18 12.22
C ILE A 78 -8.48 10.64 11.80
N GLY A 79 -9.53 11.03 12.52
CA GLY A 79 -10.87 10.48 12.34
C GLY A 79 -11.73 11.27 11.35
N PHE A 80 -12.47 10.51 10.53
CA PHE A 80 -13.67 10.91 9.80
C PHE A 80 -14.81 10.03 10.32
N SER A 81 -15.74 10.62 11.06
CA SER A 81 -16.82 9.88 11.71
C SER A 81 -18.16 10.33 11.18
N ASP A 82 -19.11 9.40 11.12
CA ASP A 82 -20.51 9.71 10.87
C ASP A 82 -20.69 10.44 9.52
N LEU A 83 -20.16 9.84 8.45
CA LEU A 83 -20.28 10.35 7.07
C LEU A 83 -21.20 9.44 6.24
N ALA A 84 -21.81 9.96 5.17
CA ALA A 84 -22.71 9.18 4.33
C ALA A 84 -21.93 8.16 3.49
N ASP A 85 -22.55 7.02 3.18
CA ASP A 85 -22.02 6.07 2.20
C ASP A 85 -21.71 6.76 0.87
N GLY A 86 -20.51 6.54 0.35
CA GLY A 86 -20.06 7.19 -0.88
C GLY A 86 -19.42 8.56 -0.72
N ASP A 87 -19.39 9.16 0.49
CA ASP A 87 -18.63 10.38 0.72
C ASP A 87 -17.13 10.12 0.49
N ASP A 88 -16.48 10.96 -0.30
CA ASP A 88 -15.03 10.93 -0.49
C ASP A 88 -14.35 11.66 0.66
N VAL A 89 -13.29 11.06 1.19
CA VAL A 89 -12.48 11.62 2.27
C VAL A 89 -11.04 11.68 1.83
N ASP A 90 -10.43 12.84 2.04
CA ASP A 90 -9.00 13.06 1.78
C ASP A 90 -8.34 13.65 3.01
N VAL A 91 -7.08 13.27 3.22
CA VAL A 91 -6.19 13.88 4.19
C VAL A 91 -4.90 14.31 3.50
N GLU A 92 -4.41 15.47 3.89
CA GLU A 92 -3.10 15.98 3.49
C GLU A 92 -2.31 16.23 4.77
N ILE A 93 -1.13 15.61 4.85
CA ILE A 93 -0.26 15.65 6.02
C ILE A 93 1.07 16.21 5.56
N GLU A 94 1.43 17.36 6.10
CA GLU A 94 2.74 17.96 5.91
C GLU A 94 3.54 17.86 7.21
N ALA A 95 4.69 17.19 7.15
CA ALA A 95 5.58 17.05 8.29
C ALA A 95 6.73 18.04 8.20
N PHE A 96 6.97 18.81 9.25
CA PHE A 96 8.01 19.85 9.31
C PHE A 96 9.06 19.54 10.37
N GLY A 97 10.32 19.86 10.05
CA GLY A 97 11.42 19.86 11.00
C GLY A 97 11.62 21.26 11.62
N SER A 98 12.87 21.70 11.69
CA SER A 98 13.23 23.04 12.18
C SER A 98 13.01 24.18 11.19
N THR A 99 12.67 23.87 9.93
CA THR A 99 12.41 24.85 8.88
C THR A 99 10.91 24.92 8.57
N ASN A 100 10.48 26.01 7.92
CA ASN A 100 9.09 26.19 7.49
C ASN A 100 8.75 25.47 6.17
N SER A 101 9.69 24.73 5.59
CA SER A 101 9.44 23.92 4.40
C SER A 101 9.11 22.50 4.84
N PRO A 102 8.06 21.87 4.26
CA PRO A 102 7.70 20.51 4.64
C PRO A 102 8.84 19.56 4.26
N LEU A 103 9.22 18.71 5.21
CA LEU A 103 10.15 17.61 4.99
C LEU A 103 9.49 16.52 4.14
N VAL A 104 8.24 16.20 4.48
CA VAL A 104 7.41 15.19 3.81
C VAL A 104 6.03 15.79 3.59
N VAL A 105 5.49 15.60 2.39
CA VAL A 105 4.08 15.88 2.08
C VAL A 105 3.44 14.57 1.66
N ARG A 106 2.37 14.18 2.36
CA ARG A 106 1.67 12.93 2.11
C ARG A 106 0.18 13.19 2.04
N SER A 107 -0.41 12.88 0.89
CA SER A 107 -1.86 12.94 0.69
C SER A 107 -2.42 11.53 0.60
N ALA A 108 -3.56 11.24 1.22
CA ALA A 108 -4.21 9.94 1.10
C ALA A 108 -5.74 10.12 1.12
N GLY A 109 -6.46 9.30 0.39
CA GLY A 109 -7.92 9.39 0.35
C GLY A 109 -8.60 8.05 0.10
N SER A 110 -9.88 7.98 0.43
CA SER A 110 -10.74 6.83 0.17
C SER A 110 -12.22 7.26 0.15
N THR A 111 -13.13 6.30 0.11
CA THR A 111 -14.58 6.55 0.10
C THR A 111 -15.23 5.84 1.29
N ILE A 112 -16.16 6.51 1.95
CA ILE A 112 -16.88 5.98 3.12
C ILE A 112 -17.77 4.80 2.73
N ARG A 113 -17.81 3.79 3.60
CA ARG A 113 -18.71 2.64 3.48
C ARG A 113 -19.66 2.54 4.66
N ALA A 114 -20.95 2.48 4.36
CA ALA A 114 -22.03 2.29 5.31
C ALA A 114 -21.77 1.14 6.29
N GLY A 115 -22.04 1.39 7.58
CA GLY A 115 -21.99 0.39 8.64
C GLY A 115 -20.60 -0.11 9.00
N ARG A 116 -19.54 0.51 8.46
CA ARG A 116 -18.15 0.15 8.72
C ARG A 116 -17.36 1.39 9.13
N THR A 117 -16.38 1.20 10.00
CA THR A 117 -15.30 2.17 10.21
C THR A 117 -14.05 1.55 9.61
N LEU A 118 -13.52 2.13 8.54
CA LEU A 118 -12.34 1.61 7.85
C LEU A 118 -11.04 2.23 8.38
N LEU A 119 -9.92 1.53 8.21
CA LEU A 119 -8.59 2.06 8.49
C LEU A 119 -7.84 2.34 7.18
N LEU A 120 -7.44 3.59 6.98
CA LEU A 120 -6.50 4.01 5.93
C LEU A 120 -5.12 4.19 6.56
N ARG A 121 -4.16 3.34 6.20
CA ARG A 121 -2.79 3.41 6.72
C ARG A 121 -1.97 4.42 5.93
N VAL A 122 -1.28 5.30 6.64
CA VAL A 122 -0.38 6.31 6.06
C VAL A 122 0.98 6.25 6.74
N ASP A 123 2.03 6.20 5.93
CA ASP A 123 3.43 6.21 6.34
C ASP A 123 4.09 7.56 6.01
N LEU A 124 4.71 8.19 7.00
CA LEU A 124 5.67 9.28 6.81
C LEU A 124 7.06 8.65 6.65
N ALA A 125 7.35 8.18 5.44
CA ALA A 125 8.60 7.49 5.13
C ALA A 125 9.78 8.47 5.01
N ALA A 126 10.92 8.10 5.60
CA ALA A 126 12.15 8.88 5.48
C ALA A 126 12.64 8.98 4.01
N ALA A 127 12.35 7.97 3.19
CA ALA A 127 12.65 7.98 1.74
C ALA A 127 11.84 9.03 0.96
N CYS A 128 10.76 9.55 1.54
CA CYS A 128 9.96 10.64 0.98
C CYS A 128 10.36 12.02 1.52
N ALA A 129 11.45 12.10 2.29
CA ALA A 129 11.91 13.34 2.91
C ALA A 129 13.05 14.01 2.13
N GLY A 130 13.00 15.35 2.08
CA GLY A 130 14.13 16.17 1.60
C GLY A 130 14.33 16.14 0.08
N SER A 131 15.51 16.59 -0.37
CA SER A 131 15.80 16.84 -1.78
C SER A 131 15.93 15.60 -2.66
N SER A 132 16.14 14.43 -2.05
CA SER A 132 16.26 13.14 -2.73
C SER A 132 14.92 12.42 -2.90
N ALA A 133 13.84 12.94 -2.32
CA ALA A 133 12.51 12.37 -2.46
C ALA A 133 12.03 12.46 -3.93
N PRO A 134 11.27 11.45 -4.42
CA PRO A 134 10.70 11.52 -5.75
C PRO A 134 9.69 12.66 -5.84
N LYS A 135 9.69 13.36 -6.97
CA LYS A 135 8.65 14.35 -7.29
C LYS A 135 7.49 13.63 -7.96
N CYS A 136 6.35 13.59 -7.27
CA CYS A 136 5.16 12.93 -7.76
C CYS A 136 4.23 13.93 -8.43
N GLU A 137 3.80 13.61 -9.64
CA GLU A 137 2.80 14.39 -10.37
C GLU A 137 1.41 14.04 -9.86
N ALA A 138 0.53 15.04 -9.74
CA ALA A 138 -0.84 14.80 -9.31
C ALA A 138 -1.55 13.81 -10.26
N PRO A 139 -2.37 12.86 -9.75
CA PRO A 139 -2.84 12.71 -8.37
C PRO A 139 -1.98 11.74 -7.53
N GLN A 140 -0.68 11.65 -7.80
CA GLN A 140 0.23 10.79 -7.05
C GLN A 140 0.87 11.51 -5.87
N THR A 141 1.38 10.73 -4.94
CA THR A 141 2.08 11.17 -3.72
C THR A 141 3.22 10.20 -3.41
N CYS A 142 4.21 10.64 -2.64
CA CYS A 142 5.30 9.76 -2.26
C CYS A 142 4.86 8.83 -1.12
N THR A 143 5.06 7.51 -1.29
CA THR A 143 4.85 6.49 -0.27
C THR A 143 5.98 5.47 -0.37
N GLY A 144 6.66 5.17 0.74
CA GLY A 144 7.82 4.28 0.74
C GLY A 144 8.95 4.67 -0.24
N GLY A 145 9.09 5.94 -0.62
CA GLY A 145 10.12 6.41 -1.56
C GLY A 145 9.78 6.28 -3.05
N VAL A 146 8.53 5.92 -3.40
CA VAL A 146 8.04 5.87 -4.78
C VAL A 146 6.73 6.64 -4.93
N CYS A 147 6.40 7.04 -6.16
CA CYS A 147 5.14 7.71 -6.45
C CYS A 147 3.99 6.71 -6.56
N GLY A 148 3.02 6.81 -5.66
CA GLY A 148 1.82 5.99 -5.62
C GLY A 148 0.55 6.83 -5.72
N ALA A 149 -0.59 6.19 -5.95
CA ALA A 149 -1.88 6.88 -5.98
C ALA A 149 -2.24 7.44 -4.59
N VAL A 150 -2.85 8.63 -4.56
CA VAL A 150 -3.45 9.20 -3.34
C VAL A 150 -4.67 8.39 -2.90
N TYR A 151 -5.51 7.99 -3.85
CA TYR A 151 -6.74 7.26 -3.58
C TYR A 151 -6.50 5.76 -3.36
N VAL A 152 -7.08 5.23 -2.29
CA VAL A 152 -7.13 3.80 -1.99
C VAL A 152 -8.59 3.35 -1.98
N SER A 153 -8.91 2.33 -2.78
CA SER A 153 -10.26 1.77 -2.81
C SER A 153 -10.68 1.26 -1.43
N PRO A 154 -11.90 1.56 -0.94
CA PRO A 154 -12.37 1.06 0.35
C PRO A 154 -12.51 -0.47 0.40
N ALA A 155 -12.53 -1.15 -0.76
CA ALA A 155 -12.49 -2.61 -0.82
C ALA A 155 -11.14 -3.19 -0.34
N ASN A 156 -10.07 -2.39 -0.41
CA ASN A 156 -8.72 -2.76 0.02
C ASN A 156 -8.42 -2.31 1.47
N LEU A 157 -9.38 -1.63 2.12
CA LEU A 157 -9.22 -1.16 3.49
C LEU A 157 -9.77 -2.16 4.50
N GLU A 158 -9.02 -2.35 5.56
CA GLU A 158 -9.43 -3.17 6.71
C GLU A 158 -10.40 -2.40 7.62
N ASP A 159 -11.15 -3.14 8.44
CA ASP A 159 -11.94 -2.52 9.51
C ASP A 159 -11.01 -1.96 10.58
N TYR A 160 -11.29 -0.73 11.00
CA TYR A 160 -10.59 -0.09 12.10
C TYR A 160 -10.80 -0.87 13.40
N ASN A 161 -9.71 -1.03 14.13
CA ASN A 161 -9.72 -1.50 15.50
C ASN A 161 -8.67 -0.72 16.30
N THR A 162 -8.92 -0.49 17.58
CA THR A 162 -8.04 0.30 18.48
C THR A 162 -6.65 -0.31 18.69
N GLY A 163 -6.43 -1.56 18.24
CA GLY A 163 -5.14 -2.24 18.27
C GLY A 163 -4.38 -2.23 16.94
N TRP A 164 -4.84 -1.49 15.92
CA TRP A 164 -4.29 -1.53 14.55
C TRP A 164 -2.79 -1.27 14.48
N SER A 165 -2.30 -0.41 15.38
CA SER A 165 -0.91 0.02 15.48
C SER A 165 -0.03 -0.92 16.31
N LYS A 166 -0.64 -1.74 17.17
CA LYS A 166 0.06 -2.73 18.02
C LYS A 166 0.43 -4.01 17.27
N GLY A 167 0.34 -4.00 15.93
CA GLY A 167 0.89 -5.05 15.08
C GLY A 167 0.05 -6.31 14.98
N LYS A 168 -1.22 -6.19 14.55
CA LYS A 168 -2.03 -7.37 14.17
C LYS A 168 -2.55 -7.38 12.74
N THR A 169 -2.64 -6.25 12.05
CA THR A 169 -3.26 -6.21 10.72
C THR A 169 -2.32 -5.59 9.70
N ASP A 170 -1.18 -6.23 9.51
CA ASP A 170 -0.58 -6.24 8.19
C ASP A 170 -1.09 -7.51 7.52
N ILE A 171 -1.77 -7.40 6.37
CA ILE A 171 -2.35 -8.54 5.68
C ILE A 171 -1.30 -9.61 5.32
N CYS A 172 -0.03 -9.18 5.19
CA CYS A 172 1.12 -10.04 4.95
C CYS A 172 1.67 -10.65 6.24
N LYS A 173 1.32 -10.10 7.40
CA LYS A 173 1.74 -10.55 8.74
C LYS A 173 0.55 -10.90 9.63
N PRO A 174 -0.26 -11.92 9.27
CA PRO A 174 -1.35 -12.40 10.12
C PRO A 174 -0.85 -13.01 11.45
N ASN A 175 0.45 -13.32 11.54
CA ASN A 175 1.09 -13.98 12.70
C ASN A 175 0.44 -15.34 13.02
N ASP A 176 0.03 -16.07 11.99
CA ASP A 176 -0.58 -17.41 12.09
C ASP A 176 0.45 -18.55 11.98
N GLY A 177 1.74 -18.20 11.93
CA GLY A 177 2.88 -19.10 11.82
C GLY A 177 4.22 -18.36 11.77
N PRO A 178 5.35 -19.07 11.56
CA PRO A 178 6.64 -18.43 11.37
C PRO A 178 6.69 -17.64 10.05
N PRO A 179 7.61 -16.66 9.91
CA PRO A 179 7.94 -16.03 8.64
C PRO A 179 8.21 -17.07 7.56
N ALA A 180 7.58 -16.91 6.40
CA ALA A 180 7.76 -17.77 5.25
C ALA A 180 8.04 -16.93 4.00
N LEU A 181 9.04 -17.34 3.23
CA LEU A 181 9.42 -16.72 1.96
C LEU A 181 9.47 -17.81 0.87
N PHE A 182 9.07 -17.44 -0.33
CA PHE A 182 9.05 -18.31 -1.49
C PHE A 182 9.60 -17.56 -2.69
N ILE A 183 10.55 -18.18 -3.39
CA ILE A 183 11.06 -17.68 -4.67
C ILE A 183 10.17 -18.20 -5.80
N GLY A 184 9.83 -17.29 -6.71
CA GLY A 184 9.13 -17.52 -7.97
C GLY A 184 9.75 -16.70 -9.09
N LYS A 185 9.04 -16.58 -10.19
CA LYS A 185 9.43 -15.80 -11.37
C LYS A 185 8.31 -14.87 -11.81
N GLY A 186 8.65 -13.90 -12.67
CA GLY A 186 7.67 -13.08 -13.37
C GLY A 186 7.94 -11.59 -13.28
N GLN A 187 7.74 -10.93 -14.42
CA GLN A 187 7.90 -9.48 -14.56
C GLN A 187 6.71 -8.71 -14.02
N ALA A 188 5.49 -9.22 -14.22
CA ALA A 188 4.23 -8.51 -13.95
C ALA A 188 3.38 -9.16 -12.85
N ASP A 189 3.75 -10.36 -12.42
CA ASP A 189 3.11 -11.05 -11.30
C ASP A 189 4.06 -12.10 -10.71
N TYR A 190 3.73 -12.61 -9.51
CA TYR A 190 4.35 -13.78 -8.93
C TYR A 190 3.82 -15.07 -9.58
N LEU A 191 4.72 -15.80 -10.23
CA LEU A 191 4.49 -17.15 -10.69
C LEU A 191 5.32 -18.13 -9.85
N PRO A 192 4.71 -19.15 -9.23
CA PRO A 192 5.46 -20.20 -8.55
C PRO A 192 6.49 -20.83 -9.48
N THR A 193 7.66 -21.16 -8.94
CA THR A 193 8.72 -21.85 -9.69
C THR A 193 9.17 -23.09 -8.92
N SER A 194 9.43 -24.16 -9.64
CA SER A 194 10.03 -25.39 -9.14
C SER A 194 11.55 -25.34 -9.30
N ASP A 195 12.26 -26.22 -8.59
CA ASP A 195 13.70 -26.38 -8.82
C ASP A 195 13.96 -26.77 -10.28
N TYR A 196 14.99 -26.14 -10.86
CA TYR A 196 15.45 -26.33 -12.24
C TYR A 196 14.49 -25.86 -13.32
N ASP A 197 13.42 -25.14 -12.96
CA ASP A 197 12.62 -24.41 -13.94
C ASP A 197 13.49 -23.43 -14.71
N LEU A 198 13.14 -23.23 -15.98
CA LEU A 198 13.84 -22.31 -16.85
C LEU A 198 13.65 -20.86 -16.37
N ALA A 199 14.77 -20.17 -16.14
CA ALA A 199 14.88 -18.74 -15.93
C ALA A 199 15.45 -18.12 -17.21
N GLN A 200 14.62 -17.35 -17.91
CA GLN A 200 15.00 -16.66 -19.12
C GLN A 200 16.00 -15.54 -18.80
N ILE A 201 17.12 -15.53 -19.50
CA ILE A 201 18.08 -14.44 -19.49
C ILE A 201 17.60 -13.36 -20.45
N GLU A 202 17.55 -12.13 -19.97
CA GLU A 202 17.18 -10.93 -20.73
C GLU A 202 18.29 -9.88 -20.67
N ALA A 203 18.52 -9.20 -21.79
CA ALA A 203 19.41 -8.06 -21.87
C ALA A 203 18.75 -6.81 -21.24
N GLY A 204 19.49 -6.15 -20.36
CA GLY A 204 19.02 -4.98 -19.65
C GLY A 204 19.10 -3.67 -20.40
N PRO A 205 18.11 -2.77 -20.28
CA PRO A 205 18.22 -1.43 -20.82
C PRO A 205 19.31 -0.57 -20.14
N GLN A 206 19.81 -0.99 -18.97
CA GLN A 206 20.89 -0.32 -18.23
C GLN A 206 22.23 -1.06 -18.32
N GLY A 207 22.35 -2.01 -19.26
CA GLY A 207 23.49 -2.92 -19.35
C GLY A 207 23.33 -4.16 -18.48
N GLY A 208 24.16 -5.17 -18.79
CA GLY A 208 24.14 -6.48 -18.14
C GLY A 208 22.96 -7.37 -18.55
N HIS A 209 22.93 -8.56 -17.97
CA HIS A 209 21.93 -9.59 -18.22
C HIS A 209 21.29 -10.05 -16.92
N HIS A 210 19.99 -10.29 -16.94
CA HIS A 210 19.22 -10.59 -15.74
C HIS A 210 18.23 -11.71 -15.96
N ILE A 211 17.79 -12.26 -14.83
CA ILE A 211 16.58 -13.05 -14.73
C ILE A 211 15.53 -12.28 -13.92
N TRP A 212 14.26 -12.54 -14.20
CA TRP A 212 13.16 -12.03 -13.38
C TRP A 212 12.92 -12.90 -12.17
N VAL A 213 13.09 -12.31 -10.98
CA VAL A 213 12.76 -12.94 -9.71
C VAL A 213 11.48 -12.32 -9.17
N ALA A 214 10.59 -13.17 -8.67
CA ALA A 214 9.45 -12.77 -7.86
C ALA A 214 9.53 -13.46 -6.50
N LEU A 215 9.02 -12.81 -5.47
CA LEU A 215 8.97 -13.30 -4.12
C LEU A 215 7.52 -13.33 -3.65
N ARG A 216 7.17 -14.34 -2.86
CA ARG A 216 5.93 -14.40 -2.11
C ARG A 216 6.27 -14.66 -0.66
N MET A 217 5.63 -13.95 0.26
CA MET A 217 5.91 -14.06 1.68
C MET A 217 4.62 -14.13 2.51
N LYS A 218 4.78 -14.61 3.74
CA LYS A 218 3.74 -14.62 4.76
C LYS A 218 4.39 -14.48 6.14
N ASN A 219 3.66 -13.90 7.08
CA ASN A 219 4.15 -13.60 8.43
C ASN A 219 5.36 -12.64 8.44
N LEU A 220 5.37 -11.70 7.48
CA LEU A 220 6.36 -10.61 7.36
C LEU A 220 5.63 -9.32 6.94
N ARG A 221 6.14 -8.15 7.35
CA ARG A 221 5.49 -6.87 6.98
C ARG A 221 5.60 -6.58 5.49
N GLN A 222 4.54 -5.98 4.95
CA GLN A 222 4.47 -5.55 3.56
C GLN A 222 5.44 -4.42 3.24
N SER A 223 5.53 -3.42 4.12
CA SER A 223 6.27 -2.17 3.91
C SER A 223 7.45 -2.05 4.88
N GLY A 224 8.47 -1.32 4.43
CA GLY A 224 9.72 -1.15 5.20
C GLY A 224 10.57 -2.42 5.28
N SER A 225 10.32 -3.39 4.39
CA SER A 225 11.04 -4.66 4.35
C SER A 225 12.26 -4.57 3.42
N ILE A 226 13.41 -5.05 3.91
CA ILE A 226 14.66 -5.11 3.16
C ILE A 226 14.73 -6.49 2.50
N THR A 227 14.74 -6.51 1.17
CA THR A 227 14.88 -7.72 0.36
C THR A 227 16.31 -7.83 -0.16
N THR A 228 16.96 -8.98 0.05
CA THR A 228 18.28 -9.29 -0.49
C THR A 228 18.21 -10.56 -1.33
N LEU A 229 18.75 -10.51 -2.55
CA LEU A 229 18.98 -11.65 -3.43
C LEU A 229 20.48 -11.91 -3.56
N THR A 230 20.87 -13.17 -3.54
CA THR A 230 22.21 -13.63 -3.90
C THR A 230 22.11 -14.82 -4.84
N GLY A 231 23.19 -15.10 -5.57
CA GLY A 231 23.24 -16.18 -6.54
C GLY A 231 24.54 -16.97 -6.43
N HIS A 232 24.50 -18.26 -6.74
CA HIS A 232 25.71 -19.08 -6.90
C HIS A 232 25.55 -20.06 -8.07
N VAL A 233 26.56 -20.18 -8.92
CA VAL A 233 26.62 -21.11 -10.05
C VAL A 233 27.67 -22.17 -9.75
N ASP A 234 27.23 -23.33 -9.25
CA ASP A 234 28.11 -24.43 -8.82
C ASP A 234 29.08 -24.86 -9.93
N GLU A 235 28.60 -24.93 -11.17
CA GLU A 235 29.41 -25.41 -12.30
C GLU A 235 30.61 -24.50 -12.62
N LEU A 236 30.61 -23.26 -12.13
CA LEU A 236 31.66 -22.27 -12.35
C LEU A 236 32.37 -21.86 -11.04
N ASP A 237 31.94 -22.36 -9.89
CA ASP A 237 32.34 -21.88 -8.56
C ASP A 237 32.26 -20.35 -8.46
N LEU A 238 31.12 -19.80 -8.91
CA LEU A 238 30.91 -18.36 -9.09
C LEU A 238 29.75 -17.85 -8.25
N ASP A 239 30.04 -16.89 -7.37
CA ASP A 239 29.02 -16.10 -6.69
C ASP A 239 28.57 -14.92 -7.54
N ILE A 240 27.26 -14.71 -7.59
CA ILE A 240 26.63 -13.55 -8.21
C ILE A 240 26.52 -12.44 -7.16
N ASN A 241 26.86 -11.21 -7.56
CA ASN A 241 26.81 -10.04 -6.69
C ASN A 241 25.45 -9.89 -5.98
N PRO A 242 25.43 -9.56 -4.69
CA PRO A 242 24.19 -9.38 -3.95
C PRO A 242 23.41 -8.19 -4.49
N PHE A 243 22.10 -8.37 -4.60
CA PHE A 243 21.14 -7.33 -4.95
C PHE A 243 20.25 -7.03 -3.74
N THR A 244 20.19 -5.79 -3.27
CA THR A 244 19.37 -5.39 -2.11
C THR A 244 18.47 -4.23 -2.47
N VAL A 245 17.18 -4.36 -2.13
CA VAL A 245 16.15 -3.35 -2.38
C VAL A 245 15.19 -3.24 -1.21
N ILE A 246 14.56 -2.08 -1.09
CA ILE A 246 13.47 -1.83 -0.16
C ILE A 246 12.24 -1.55 -1.02
N PHE A 247 11.32 -2.52 -1.06
CA PHE A 247 10.06 -2.40 -1.78
C PHE A 247 8.90 -2.85 -0.90
N THR A 248 7.74 -2.27 -1.16
CA THR A 248 6.49 -2.71 -0.55
C THR A 248 5.98 -3.93 -1.31
N PHE A 249 5.58 -4.97 -0.58
CA PHE A 249 4.93 -6.14 -1.15
C PHE A 249 3.43 -5.89 -1.32
N ASP A 250 2.88 -6.35 -2.44
CA ASP A 250 1.45 -6.26 -2.74
C ASP A 250 0.68 -7.41 -2.07
N PRO A 251 -0.54 -7.19 -1.57
CA PRO A 251 -1.41 -8.24 -1.07
C PRO A 251 -1.66 -9.36 -2.09
N ALA A 252 -1.71 -10.60 -1.60
CA ALA A 252 -2.03 -11.80 -2.35
C ALA A 252 -2.98 -12.72 -1.56
N GLU A 253 -3.56 -13.71 -2.25
CA GLU A 253 -4.53 -14.63 -1.66
C GLU A 253 -3.94 -15.44 -0.49
N GLY A 254 -4.77 -15.72 0.53
CA GLY A 254 -4.42 -16.58 1.66
C GLY A 254 -3.60 -15.90 2.77
N GLY A 255 -3.61 -14.57 2.85
CA GLY A 255 -2.79 -13.81 3.81
C GLY A 255 -1.31 -13.77 3.42
N TYR A 256 -1.03 -13.93 2.12
CA TYR A 256 0.31 -13.79 1.56
C TYR A 256 0.45 -12.41 0.95
N CYS A 257 1.69 -12.02 0.69
CA CYS A 257 2.00 -10.88 -0.16
C CYS A 257 3.11 -11.20 -1.12
N LYS A 258 3.22 -10.44 -2.20
CA LYS A 258 4.10 -10.71 -3.32
C LYS A 258 4.87 -9.46 -3.77
N LEU A 259 6.07 -9.69 -4.27
CA LEU A 259 6.92 -8.71 -4.92
C LEU A 259 7.37 -9.35 -6.23
N TYR A 260 7.25 -8.65 -7.34
CA TYR A 260 7.59 -9.18 -8.67
C TYR A 260 8.37 -8.15 -9.47
N GLY A 261 8.90 -8.55 -10.62
CA GLY A 261 9.69 -7.64 -11.45
C GLY A 261 11.06 -7.28 -10.87
N LEU A 262 11.65 -8.15 -10.03
CA LEU A 262 13.03 -7.96 -9.60
C LEU A 262 13.98 -8.40 -10.71
N ARG A 263 14.80 -7.48 -11.20
CA ARG A 263 15.88 -7.77 -12.16
C ARG A 263 17.12 -8.20 -11.40
N PHE A 264 17.32 -9.51 -11.28
CA PHE A 264 18.52 -10.04 -10.66
C PHE A 264 19.61 -10.20 -11.71
N GLN A 265 20.58 -9.29 -11.71
CA GLN A 265 21.69 -9.30 -12.67
C GLN A 265 22.63 -10.48 -12.37
N ILE A 266 23.00 -11.25 -13.39
CA ILE A 266 23.77 -12.49 -13.26
C ILE A 266 25.19 -12.41 -13.82
N ASP A 267 25.50 -11.41 -14.63
CA ASP A 267 26.74 -11.34 -15.43
C ASP A 267 27.73 -10.27 -14.93
N GLY A 268 27.68 -9.92 -13.65
CA GLY A 268 28.49 -8.81 -13.11
C GLY A 268 30.00 -9.03 -13.18
N ALA A 269 30.48 -10.26 -12.95
CA ALA A 269 31.90 -10.61 -12.91
C ALA A 269 32.32 -11.63 -14.00
N THR A 270 31.39 -12.04 -14.85
CA THR A 270 31.61 -13.05 -15.89
C THR A 270 30.78 -12.72 -17.12
N ASP A 271 31.23 -13.16 -18.28
CA ASP A 271 30.48 -13.01 -19.53
C ASP A 271 29.22 -13.89 -19.48
N VAL A 272 28.10 -13.35 -19.96
CA VAL A 272 26.80 -14.04 -19.95
C VAL A 272 26.85 -15.37 -20.72
N GLU A 273 27.69 -15.47 -21.75
CA GLU A 273 27.86 -16.67 -22.57
C GLU A 273 28.34 -17.87 -21.74
N ALA A 274 29.12 -17.64 -20.67
CA ALA A 274 29.56 -18.69 -19.76
C ALA A 274 28.42 -19.23 -18.88
N LEU A 275 27.40 -18.41 -18.64
CA LEU A 275 26.24 -18.70 -17.79
C LEU A 275 25.12 -19.44 -18.54
N LEU A 276 25.09 -19.35 -19.88
CA LEU A 276 24.05 -19.98 -20.69
C LEU A 276 23.94 -21.47 -20.41
N GLY A 277 22.71 -21.92 -20.15
CA GLY A 277 22.42 -23.33 -19.85
C GLY A 277 23.07 -23.84 -18.57
N LYS A 278 23.53 -22.99 -17.65
CA LYS A 278 24.02 -23.38 -16.31
C LYS A 278 22.90 -23.36 -15.29
N THR A 279 23.22 -23.77 -14.07
CA THR A 279 22.28 -23.84 -12.97
C THR A 279 22.63 -22.77 -11.95
N LEU A 280 21.66 -21.97 -11.55
CA LEU A 280 21.84 -20.90 -10.59
C LEU A 280 21.06 -21.22 -9.32
N LEU A 281 21.73 -21.25 -8.17
CA LEU A 281 21.10 -21.20 -6.86
C LEU A 281 20.78 -19.76 -6.52
N VAL A 282 19.50 -19.40 -6.51
CA VAL A 282 19.03 -18.11 -6.03
C VAL A 282 18.70 -18.23 -4.55
N LYS A 283 19.25 -17.36 -3.73
CA LYS A 283 18.86 -17.21 -2.31
C LYS A 283 18.21 -15.86 -2.11
N ALA A 284 17.13 -15.85 -1.35
CA ALA A 284 16.40 -14.65 -1.00
C ALA A 284 16.28 -14.53 0.52
N SER A 285 16.38 -13.31 1.02
CA SER A 285 16.08 -12.96 2.40
C SER A 285 15.22 -11.70 2.42
N VAL A 286 14.19 -11.70 3.26
CA VAL A 286 13.36 -10.52 3.55
C VAL A 286 13.40 -10.29 5.05
N LYS A 287 13.95 -9.14 5.45
CA LYS A 287 13.93 -8.67 6.84
C LYS A 287 12.91 -7.56 6.97
N ASP A 288 11.91 -7.76 7.80
CA ASP A 288 10.89 -6.75 8.06
C ASP A 288 11.33 -5.73 9.13
N LYS A 289 10.57 -4.64 9.25
CA LYS A 289 10.86 -3.55 10.20
C LYS A 289 10.73 -3.96 11.67
N ASP A 290 10.02 -5.03 11.97
CA ASP A 290 9.90 -5.57 13.34
C ASP A 290 11.11 -6.47 13.67
N GLY A 291 11.97 -6.76 12.67
CA GLY A 291 13.18 -7.56 12.80
C GLY A 291 12.98 -9.03 12.44
N ASP A 292 11.77 -9.43 12.04
CA ASP A 292 11.50 -10.81 11.59
C ASP A 292 12.13 -11.05 10.21
N VAL A 293 12.60 -12.27 9.98
CA VAL A 293 13.32 -12.65 8.77
C VAL A 293 12.73 -13.91 8.16
N GLY A 294 12.36 -13.83 6.88
CA GLY A 294 12.08 -15.01 6.05
C GLY A 294 13.20 -15.22 5.05
N THR A 295 13.58 -16.47 4.82
CA THR A 295 14.59 -16.85 3.82
C THR A 295 14.04 -17.94 2.90
N ALA A 296 14.56 -17.98 1.68
CA ALA A 296 14.22 -18.99 0.69
C ALA A 296 15.42 -19.26 -0.22
N GLU A 297 15.50 -20.47 -0.73
CA GLU A 297 16.48 -20.88 -1.73
C GLU A 297 15.77 -21.62 -2.86
N ARG A 298 16.27 -21.46 -4.09
CA ARG A 298 15.69 -22.07 -5.28
C ARG A 298 16.75 -22.29 -6.34
N TRP A 299 16.80 -23.50 -6.88
CA TRP A 299 17.61 -23.77 -8.08
C TRP A 299 16.82 -23.40 -9.33
N VAL A 300 17.45 -22.70 -10.27
CA VAL A 300 16.86 -22.41 -11.60
C VAL A 300 17.84 -22.79 -12.70
N LYS A 301 17.30 -23.18 -13.85
CA LYS A 301 18.10 -23.43 -15.06
C LYS A 301 18.15 -22.14 -15.88
N LEU A 302 19.33 -21.61 -16.12
CA LEU A 302 19.50 -20.45 -17.00
C LEU A 302 19.25 -20.87 -18.46
N SER A 303 18.57 -20.01 -19.22
CA SER A 303 18.32 -20.23 -20.65
C SER A 303 19.63 -20.39 -21.44
N SER A 304 19.54 -21.07 -22.58
CA SER A 304 20.67 -21.23 -23.51
C SER A 304 20.78 -20.08 -24.51
N ASP A 305 19.87 -19.12 -24.42
CA ASP A 305 19.73 -17.95 -25.28
C ASP A 305 19.37 -16.71 -24.45
N ILE A 306 19.54 -15.54 -25.07
CA ILE A 306 19.32 -14.21 -24.48
C ILE A 306 18.19 -13.55 -25.27
N LEU A 307 17.22 -12.96 -24.55
CA LEU A 307 16.19 -12.10 -25.13
C LEU A 307 16.55 -10.61 -25.08
#